data_AF-A0A453FZN0-F1
#
_entry.id   AF-A0A453FZN0-F1
#
_cell.length_a   1.000
_cell.length_b   1.000
_cell.length_c   1.000
_cell.angle_alpha   90.00
_cell.angle_beta   90.00
_cell.angle_gamma   90.00
#
_symmetry.space_group_name_H-M   'P 1'
#
loop_
_entity.id
_entity.type
_entity.pdbx_description
1 polymer ?
#
loop_
_entity_poly.entity_id
_entity_poly.type
_entity_poly.pdbx_seq_one_letter_code
_entity_poly.pdbx_strand_id
1 'polypeptide(L)'
;MHCLLRFVSTEVPLRLVKWLASRFDVLASELQLKMKFIPLTKYDIHDILGLPVDGEPLVCDPESGRDFILSHFNHTSTPPVSFFAKKLKDVDLQLPDEDVFICFTIVAFSTFLCPNSSLSPSPKYLHIFRDCQSVCRYDLQFV
;
A
#
# COMPACT_ATOMS: atom_id res chain seq x y z
N MET A 1 18.99 -3.93 3.11
CA MET A 1 17.58 -4.37 3.17
C MET A 1 16.74 -3.18 3.61
N HIS A 2 16.18 -2.46 2.63
CA HIS A 2 15.20 -1.42 2.88
C HIS A 2 13.83 -2.10 3.01
N CYS A 3 13.00 -1.63 3.93
CA CYS A 3 11.68 -2.19 4.22
C CYS A 3 10.76 -1.02 4.56
N LEU A 4 9.49 -1.09 4.13
CA LEU A 4 8.48 -0.06 4.38
C LEU A 4 8.39 0.36 5.87
N LEU A 5 8.60 -0.57 6.80
CA LEU A 5 8.61 -0.29 8.24
C LEU A 5 9.76 0.63 8.70
N ARG A 6 10.83 0.73 7.91
CA ARG A 6 12.00 1.59 8.17
C ARG A 6 11.92 2.91 7.42
N PHE A 7 10.80 3.20 6.76
CA PHE A 7 10.61 4.47 6.08
C PHE A 7 10.61 5.59 7.11
N VAL A 8 11.72 6.34 7.16
CA VAL A 8 11.87 7.47 8.06
C VAL A 8 11.07 8.63 7.49
N SER A 9 10.12 9.14 8.26
CA SER A 9 9.42 10.38 7.92
C SER A 9 10.41 11.54 7.92
N THR A 10 10.99 11.84 6.76
CA THR A 10 11.77 13.05 6.54
C THR A 10 10.82 14.20 6.19
N GLU A 11 10.95 15.32 6.90
CA GLU A 11 10.20 16.52 6.57
C GLU A 11 10.75 17.14 5.28
N VAL A 12 10.03 16.93 4.18
CA VAL A 12 10.35 17.54 2.88
C VAL A 12 9.52 18.80 2.71
N PRO A 13 10.09 19.94 2.31
CA PRO A 13 9.32 21.16 2.06
C PRO A 13 8.18 20.91 1.06
N LEU A 14 6.96 21.28 1.42
CA LEU A 14 5.77 21.07 0.58
C LEU A 14 5.94 21.65 -0.83
N ARG A 15 6.65 22.77 -0.96
CA ARG A 15 6.94 23.39 -2.26
C ARG A 15 7.77 22.46 -3.16
N LEU A 16 8.73 21.74 -2.59
CA LEU A 16 9.55 20.79 -3.34
C LEU A 16 8.71 19.59 -3.78
N VAL A 17 7.88 19.02 -2.89
CA VAL A 17 7.00 17.90 -3.23
C VAL A 17 6.02 18.28 -4.35
N LYS A 18 5.37 19.44 -4.25
CA LYS A 18 4.47 19.94 -5.30
C LYS A 18 5.20 20.16 -6.62
N TRP A 19 6.42 20.69 -6.57
CA TRP A 19 7.23 20.89 -7.76
C TRP A 19 7.62 19.57 -8.40
N LEU A 20 8.06 18.57 -7.63
CA LEU A 20 8.36 17.22 -8.13
C LEU A 20 7.13 16.57 -8.76
N ALA A 21 5.98 16.62 -8.08
CA ALA A 21 4.73 16.07 -8.58
C ALA A 21 4.30 16.71 -9.91
N SER A 22 4.49 18.03 -10.09
CA SER A 22 4.19 18.72 -11.36
C SER A 22 5.12 18.35 -12.53
N ARG A 23 6.19 17.60 -12.26
CA ARG A 23 7.20 17.18 -13.24
C ARG A 23 7.16 15.68 -13.52
N PHE A 24 6.31 14.94 -12.83
CA PHE A 24 6.21 13.50 -13.01
C PHE A 24 5.17 13.18 -14.11
N ASP A 25 5.60 12.47 -15.14
CA ASP A 25 4.72 11.90 -16.16
C ASP A 25 4.26 10.52 -15.68
N VAL A 26 2.96 10.40 -15.43
CA VAL A 26 2.36 9.16 -14.91
C VAL A 26 2.35 8.05 -15.97
N LEU A 27 2.13 8.39 -17.25
CA LEU A 27 2.01 7.40 -18.32
C LEU A 27 3.37 6.81 -18.67
N ALA A 28 4.40 7.65 -18.70
CA ALA A 28 5.77 7.23 -18.96
C ALA A 28 6.52 6.79 -17.69
N SER A 29 5.92 6.96 -16.50
CA SER A 29 6.53 6.68 -15.19
C SER A 29 7.91 7.33 -15.06
N GLU A 30 8.02 8.61 -15.37
CA GLU A 30 9.30 9.33 -15.41
C GLU A 30 9.22 10.74 -14.82
N LEU A 31 10.31 11.19 -14.21
CA LEU A 31 10.45 12.56 -13.73
C LEU A 31 11.16 13.42 -14.79
N GLN A 32 10.46 14.44 -15.29
CA GLN A 32 10.92 15.35 -16.34
C GLN A 32 11.60 16.59 -15.75
N LEU A 33 12.93 16.61 -15.77
CA LEU A 33 13.75 17.68 -15.22
C LEU A 33 14.45 18.47 -16.32
N LYS A 34 13.81 19.52 -16.83
CA LYS A 34 14.31 20.43 -17.90
C LYS A 34 14.76 19.70 -19.18
N MET A 35 15.95 19.10 -19.15
CA MET A 35 16.61 18.38 -20.26
C MET A 35 16.96 16.93 -19.91
N LYS A 36 16.55 16.44 -18.75
CA LYS A 36 16.81 15.07 -18.28
C LYS A 36 15.51 14.38 -17.90
N PHE A 37 15.47 13.08 -18.13
CA PHE A 37 14.39 12.18 -17.77
C PHE A 37 14.95 11.16 -16.78
N ILE A 38 14.26 10.99 -15.65
CA ILE A 38 14.60 9.96 -14.67
C ILE A 38 13.44 8.97 -14.67
N PRO A 39 13.56 7.83 -15.38
CA PRO A 39 12.55 6.79 -15.35
C PRO A 39 12.49 6.17 -13.96
N LEU A 40 11.29 5.87 -13.49
CA LEU A 40 11.01 5.11 -12.29
C LEU A 40 10.50 3.74 -12.73
N THR A 41 11.35 2.75 -12.54
CA THR A 41 11.03 1.36 -12.84
C THR A 41 10.51 0.66 -11.60
N LYS A 42 9.89 -0.50 -11.84
CA LYS A 42 9.44 -1.40 -10.78
C LYS A 42 10.60 -1.85 -9.86
N TYR A 43 11.81 -2.01 -10.42
CA TYR A 43 13.01 -2.31 -9.66
C TYR A 43 13.45 -1.15 -8.75
N ASP A 44 13.26 0.10 -9.16
CA ASP A 44 13.52 1.25 -8.29
C ASP A 44 12.56 1.26 -7.09
N ILE A 45 11.29 0.89 -7.31
CA ILE A 45 10.29 0.75 -6.24
C ILE A 45 10.68 -0.39 -5.29
N HIS A 46 11.13 -1.53 -5.83
CA HIS A 46 11.68 -2.64 -5.04
C HIS A 46 12.83 -2.19 -4.15
N ASP A 47 13.83 -1.50 -4.73
CA ASP A 47 15.03 -1.08 -4.01
C ASP A 47 14.73 -0.07 -2.89
N ILE A 48 13.77 0.83 -3.11
CA ILE A 48 13.38 1.87 -2.15
C ILE A 48 12.49 1.29 -1.04
N LEU A 49 11.47 0.48 -1.38
CA LEU A 49 10.42 0.06 -0.45
C LEU A 49 10.60 -1.37 0.08
N GLY A 50 11.42 -2.19 -0.59
CA GLY A 50 11.59 -3.61 -0.30
C GLY A 50 10.39 -4.47 -0.69
N LEU A 51 9.54 -4.01 -1.61
CA LEU A 51 8.34 -4.73 -2.06
C LEU A 51 8.71 -5.86 -3.03
N PRO A 52 8.05 -7.02 -2.98
CA PRO A 52 8.30 -8.11 -3.94
C PRO A 52 8.18 -7.63 -5.39
N VAL A 53 9.12 -8.07 -6.23
CA VAL A 53 9.19 -7.79 -7.69
C VAL A 53 9.06 -9.10 -8.45
N ASP A 54 8.50 -9.05 -9.66
CA ASP A 54 8.38 -10.22 -10.56
C ASP A 54 7.56 -11.38 -9.95
N GLY A 55 6.63 -11.04 -9.06
CA GLY A 55 5.67 -11.98 -8.47
C GLY A 55 4.45 -12.24 -9.37
N GLU A 56 3.52 -13.02 -8.84
CA GLU A 56 2.24 -13.29 -9.49
C GLU A 56 1.38 -12.02 -9.56
N PRO A 57 0.65 -11.80 -10.67
CA PRO A 57 -0.27 -10.68 -10.75
C PRO A 57 -1.39 -10.83 -9.72
N LEU A 58 -1.85 -9.70 -9.17
CA LEU A 58 -3.03 -9.70 -8.32
C LEU A 58 -4.26 -10.10 -9.12
N VAL A 59 -4.84 -11.26 -8.80
CA VAL A 59 -6.12 -11.67 -9.34
C VAL A 59 -7.20 -10.85 -8.64
N CYS A 60 -7.74 -9.86 -9.35
CA CYS A 60 -8.76 -8.97 -8.81
C CYS A 60 -10.08 -9.72 -8.56
N ASP A 61 -10.24 -10.27 -7.36
CA ASP A 61 -11.49 -10.80 -6.83
C ASP A 61 -11.95 -9.92 -5.65
N PRO A 62 -12.59 -8.78 -5.96
CA PRO A 62 -12.91 -7.76 -4.97
C PRO A 62 -14.00 -8.20 -3.98
N GLU A 63 -14.89 -9.09 -4.39
CA GLU A 63 -16.00 -9.56 -3.54
C GLU A 63 -15.47 -10.48 -2.46
N SER A 64 -14.75 -11.53 -2.82
CA SER A 64 -14.29 -12.49 -1.81
C SER A 64 -13.21 -11.92 -0.89
N GLY A 65 -12.35 -11.01 -1.39
CA GLY A 65 -11.41 -10.27 -0.53
C GLY A 65 -12.12 -9.38 0.49
N ARG A 66 -13.19 -8.70 0.06
CA ARG A 66 -14.02 -7.89 0.97
C ARG A 66 -14.71 -8.78 2.00
N ASP A 67 -15.35 -9.86 1.57
CA ASP A 67 -16.11 -10.75 2.47
C ASP A 67 -15.20 -11.38 3.53
N PHE A 68 -13.97 -11.74 3.16
CA PHE A 68 -12.95 -12.19 4.11
C PHE A 68 -12.71 -11.13 5.20
N ILE A 69 -12.39 -9.89 4.84
CA ILE A 69 -12.13 -8.81 5.80
C ILE A 69 -13.36 -8.51 6.68
N LEU A 70 -14.56 -8.54 6.10
CA LEU A 70 -15.81 -8.36 6.87
C LEU A 70 -16.00 -9.48 7.90
N SER A 71 -15.79 -10.73 7.50
CA SER A 71 -15.89 -11.88 8.41
C SER A 71 -14.80 -11.85 9.49
N HIS A 72 -13.56 -11.51 9.12
CA HIS A 72 -12.41 -11.51 10.01
C HIS A 72 -12.54 -10.46 11.12
N PHE A 73 -13.04 -9.26 10.79
CA PHE A 73 -13.24 -8.19 11.76
C PHE A 73 -14.69 -8.06 12.28
N ASN A 74 -15.56 -9.03 11.98
CA ASN A 74 -16.98 -9.03 12.39
C ASN A 74 -17.74 -7.73 12.04
N HIS A 75 -17.58 -7.25 10.81
CA HIS A 75 -18.24 -6.04 10.32
C HIS A 75 -19.23 -6.33 9.19
N THR A 76 -20.29 -5.51 9.10
CA THR A 76 -21.32 -5.60 8.05
C THR A 76 -21.00 -4.77 6.81
N SER A 77 -20.07 -3.82 6.92
CA SER A 77 -19.62 -2.96 5.83
C SER A 77 -18.12 -2.67 5.97
N THR A 78 -17.48 -2.34 4.84
CA THR A 78 -16.02 -2.17 4.79
C THR A 78 -15.60 -1.00 5.66
N PRO A 79 -14.84 -1.24 6.76
CA PRO A 79 -14.45 -0.17 7.67
C PRO A 79 -13.60 0.89 6.96
N PRO A 80 -13.63 2.15 7.40
CA PRO A 80 -12.73 3.16 6.90
C PRO A 80 -11.28 2.82 7.25
N VAL A 81 -10.32 3.32 6.49
CA VAL A 81 -8.87 3.11 6.72
C VAL A 81 -8.46 3.57 8.13
N SER A 82 -9.14 4.59 8.66
CA SER A 82 -8.93 5.10 10.02
C SER A 82 -9.26 4.08 11.12
N PHE A 83 -10.12 3.09 10.87
CA PHE A 83 -10.39 1.99 11.79
C PHE A 83 -9.14 1.11 11.97
N PHE A 84 -8.53 0.66 10.86
CA PHE A 84 -7.32 -0.15 10.88
C PHE A 84 -6.15 0.62 11.49
N ALA A 85 -6.01 1.91 11.17
CA ALA A 85 -4.98 2.76 11.76
C ALA A 85 -5.18 2.96 13.28
N LYS A 86 -6.41 3.02 13.77
CA LYS A 86 -6.69 3.09 15.22
C LYS A 86 -6.32 1.80 15.92
N LYS A 87 -6.67 0.65 15.35
CA LYS A 87 -6.27 -0.67 15.87
C LYS A 87 -4.75 -0.79 16.06
N LEU A 88 -3.96 -0.33 15.08
CA LEU A 88 -2.49 -0.33 15.18
C LEU A 88 -1.91 0.64 16.23
N LYS A 89 -2.64 1.70 16.56
CA LYS A 89 -2.19 2.72 17.53
C LYS A 89 -2.60 2.41 18.96
N ASP A 90 -3.53 1.49 19.14
CA ASP A 90 -4.03 1.09 20.45
C ASP A 90 -3.01 0.16 21.10
N VAL A 91 -2.24 0.72 22.04
CA VAL A 91 -1.13 0.02 22.71
C VAL A 91 -1.65 -1.00 23.74
N ASP A 92 -2.88 -0.81 24.22
CA ASP A 92 -3.51 -1.71 25.20
C ASP A 92 -4.17 -2.92 24.52
N LEU A 93 -4.40 -2.84 23.20
CA LEU A 93 -4.96 -3.91 22.40
C LEU A 93 -3.85 -4.84 21.87
N GLN A 94 -3.68 -6.00 22.50
CA GLN A 94 -2.86 -7.06 21.91
C GLN A 94 -3.55 -7.61 20.65
N LEU A 95 -3.05 -7.20 19.49
CA LEU A 95 -3.47 -7.73 18.20
C LEU A 95 -2.65 -8.99 17.87
N PRO A 96 -3.30 -10.07 17.39
CA PRO A 96 -2.59 -11.17 16.76
C PRO A 96 -1.68 -10.69 15.61
N ASP A 97 -0.56 -11.36 15.37
CA ASP A 97 0.39 -10.99 14.30
C ASP A 97 -0.29 -10.85 12.93
N GLU A 98 -1.27 -11.71 12.65
CA GLU A 98 -2.08 -11.67 11.43
C GLU A 98 -2.92 -10.38 11.34
N ASP A 99 -3.56 -9.97 12.44
CA ASP A 99 -4.32 -8.71 12.49
C ASP A 99 -3.42 -7.49 12.32
N VAL A 100 -2.23 -7.51 12.94
CA VAL A 100 -1.22 -6.46 12.77
C VAL A 100 -0.81 -6.37 11.32
N PHE A 101 -0.51 -7.51 10.70
CA PHE A 101 -0.14 -7.59 9.29
C PHE A 101 -1.24 -7.06 8.37
N ILE A 102 -2.49 -7.49 8.54
CA ILE A 102 -3.63 -7.04 7.74
C ILE A 102 -3.85 -5.54 7.93
N CYS A 103 -3.91 -5.05 9.18
CA CYS A 103 -4.14 -3.64 9.46
C CYS A 103 -3.02 -2.77 8.88
N PHE A 104 -1.75 -3.16 9.09
CA PHE A 104 -0.59 -2.43 8.59
C PHE A 104 -0.62 -2.36 7.06
N THR A 105 -0.84 -3.51 6.41
CA THR A 105 -0.87 -3.59 4.95
C THR A 105 -2.03 -2.76 4.38
N ILE A 106 -3.24 -2.86 4.94
CA ILE A 106 -4.38 -2.03 4.51
C ILE A 106 -4.05 -0.53 4.62
N VAL A 107 -3.44 -0.10 5.74
CA VAL A 107 -3.06 1.30 5.92
C VAL A 107 -1.99 1.72 4.91
N ALA A 108 -0.96 0.90 4.70
CA ALA A 108 0.10 1.15 3.72
C ALA A 108 -0.44 1.28 2.29
N PHE A 109 -1.30 0.35 1.89
CA PHE A 109 -1.94 0.36 0.58
C PHE A 109 -2.84 1.58 0.41
N SER A 110 -3.70 1.89 1.37
CA SER A 110 -4.62 3.01 1.24
C SER A 110 -4.00 4.40 1.35
N THR A 111 -2.82 4.54 1.96
CA THR A 111 -2.20 5.86 2.22
C THR A 111 -1.00 6.16 1.33
N PHE A 112 -0.28 5.13 0.90
CA PHE A 112 1.01 5.32 0.25
C PHE A 112 1.12 4.57 -1.09
N LEU A 113 0.77 3.27 -1.13
CA LEU A 113 0.99 2.45 -2.33
C LEU A 113 -0.11 2.63 -3.37
N CYS A 114 -1.38 2.65 -2.93
CA CYS A 114 -2.57 2.64 -3.78
C CYS A 114 -3.64 3.61 -3.24
N PRO A 115 -3.28 4.89 -3.01
CA PRO A 115 -4.23 5.86 -2.49
C PRO A 115 -5.40 6.01 -3.45
N ASN A 116 -6.60 6.05 -2.89
CA ASN A 116 -7.83 6.23 -3.65
C ASN A 116 -8.66 7.38 -3.05
N SER A 117 -9.71 7.80 -3.75
CA SER A 117 -10.57 8.91 -3.32
C SER A 117 -11.58 8.54 -2.22
N SER A 118 -11.63 7.27 -1.81
CA SER A 118 -12.52 6.76 -0.77
C SER A 118 -11.84 6.77 0.60
N LEU A 119 -12.66 6.88 1.66
CA LEU A 119 -12.21 6.69 3.03
C LEU A 119 -12.03 5.22 3.40
N SER A 120 -12.50 4.31 2.55
CA SER A 120 -12.41 2.85 2.73
C SER A 120 -11.31 2.26 1.83
N PRO A 121 -10.69 1.14 2.24
CA PRO A 121 -9.72 0.44 1.41
C PRO A 121 -10.33 -0.03 0.08
N SER A 122 -9.50 -0.04 -0.96
CA SER A 122 -9.91 -0.54 -2.28
C SER A 122 -10.05 -2.06 -2.21
N PRO A 123 -11.17 -2.65 -2.66
CA PRO A 123 -11.35 -4.09 -2.62
C PRO A 123 -10.40 -4.84 -3.57
N LYS A 124 -9.78 -4.15 -4.54
CA LYS A 124 -8.89 -4.73 -5.56
C LYS A 124 -7.75 -5.55 -4.96
N TYR A 125 -7.22 -5.14 -3.80
CA TYR A 125 -6.09 -5.80 -3.15
C TYR A 125 -6.48 -6.63 -1.93
N LEU A 126 -7.74 -6.63 -1.49
CA LEU A 126 -8.12 -7.30 -0.25
C LEU A 126 -8.05 -8.83 -0.35
N HIS A 127 -8.07 -9.39 -1.57
CA HIS A 127 -7.99 -10.84 -1.76
C HIS A 127 -6.69 -11.45 -1.26
N ILE A 128 -5.58 -10.68 -1.20
CA ILE A 128 -4.27 -11.16 -0.75
C ILE A 128 -4.30 -11.60 0.72
N PHE A 129 -5.26 -11.09 1.51
CA PHE A 129 -5.37 -11.41 2.93
C PHE A 129 -6.02 -12.77 3.21
N ARG A 130 -6.60 -13.43 2.20
CA ARG A 130 -7.11 -14.80 2.34
C ARG A 130 -6.01 -15.81 2.64
N ASP A 131 -4.80 -15.53 2.17
CA ASP A 131 -3.59 -16.29 2.50
C ASP A 131 -2.43 -15.31 2.73
N CYS A 132 -2.33 -14.84 3.97
CA CYS A 132 -1.28 -13.90 4.40
C CYS A 132 0.14 -14.44 4.12
N GLN A 133 0.35 -15.76 4.09
CA GLN A 133 1.67 -16.37 3.85
C GLN A 133 2.09 -16.23 2.38
N SER A 134 1.14 -16.19 1.46
CA SER A 134 1.40 -16.05 0.02
C SER A 134 1.56 -14.61 -0.44
N VAL A 135 1.36 -13.61 0.43
CA VAL A 135 1.41 -12.18 0.04
C VAL A 135 2.75 -11.79 -0.61
N CYS A 136 3.85 -12.32 -0.11
CA CYS A 136 5.19 -12.08 -0.66
C CYS A 136 5.41 -12.63 -2.07
N ARG A 137 4.46 -13.42 -2.59
CA ARG A 137 4.51 -14.02 -3.93
C ARG A 137 3.86 -13.13 -4.98
N TYR A 138 3.10 -12.11 -4.60
CA TYR A 138 2.44 -11.21 -5.54
C TYR A 138 3.33 -10.03 -5.93
N ASP A 139 3.14 -9.53 -7.16
CA ASP A 139 3.72 -8.26 -7.60
C ASP A 139 2.92 -7.09 -7.02
N LEU A 140 3.43 -6.49 -5.94
CA LEU A 140 2.75 -5.42 -5.20
C LEU A 140 3.11 -4.00 -5.67
N GLN A 141 3.80 -3.86 -6.81
CA GLN A 141 4.45 -2.60 -7.20
C GLN A 141 3.54 -1.64 -7.99
N PHE A 142 2.40 -2.11 -8.51
CA PHE A 142 1.50 -1.32 -9.36
C PHE A 142 0.00 -1.51 -9.07
N VAL A 143 -0.35 -1.76 -7.81
CA VAL A 143 -1.74 -1.99 -7.39
C VAL A 143 -2.58 -0.71 -7.42
#